data_AF-A0A1G8E4V9-F1
#
_entry.id   AF-A0A1G8E4V9-F1
#
_cell.length_a   1.000
_cell.length_b   1.000
_cell.length_c   1.000
_cell.angle_alpha   90.00
_cell.angle_beta   90.00
_cell.angle_gamma   90.00
#
_symmetry.space_group_name_H-M   'P 1'
#
loop_
_entity.id
_entity.type
_entity.pdbx_description
1 polymer ?
#
loop_
_entity_poly.entity_id
_entity_poly.type
_entity_poly.pdbx_seq_one_letter_code
_entity_poly.pdbx_strand_id
1 'polypeptide(L)'
;KKRRKKWQEAFANDVITLDELKERTADDNEQLQELEQQLHEIQEKEEDVSNVDILTVTENWSVLSKEDKKVTVEVLAEKIIVNAENGVMGRGRKRKMWIDDIFFL
;
A
#
# COMPACT_ATOMS: atom_id res chain seq x y z
N LYS A 1 -6.19 21.32 -8.09
CA LYS A 1 -5.51 22.17 -9.12
C LYS A 1 -6.45 22.75 -10.18
N LYS A 2 -7.33 21.97 -10.85
CA LYS A 2 -8.23 22.50 -11.90
C LYS A 2 -9.28 23.54 -11.40
N ARG A 3 -9.82 23.35 -10.19
CA ARG A 3 -10.86 24.21 -9.60
C ARG A 3 -10.35 25.61 -9.23
N ARG A 4 -9.20 25.70 -8.54
CA ARG A 4 -8.47 26.96 -8.29
C ARG A 4 -8.16 27.75 -9.56
N LYS A 5 -7.73 27.07 -10.63
CA LYS A 5 -7.45 27.69 -11.93
C LYS A 5 -8.70 28.32 -12.55
N LYS A 6 -9.86 27.65 -12.41
CA LYS A 6 -11.15 28.16 -12.88
C LYS A 6 -11.56 29.45 -12.17
N TRP A 7 -11.34 29.55 -10.86
CA TRP A 7 -11.63 30.78 -10.11
C TRP A 7 -10.70 31.94 -10.50
N GLN A 8 -9.41 31.66 -10.70
CA GLN A 8 -8.45 32.65 -11.20
C GLN A 8 -8.80 33.14 -12.62
N GLU A 9 -9.24 32.23 -13.49
CA GLU A 9 -9.72 32.57 -14.83
C GLU A 9 -11.04 33.36 -14.78
N ALA A 10 -11.95 33.05 -13.85
CA ALA A 10 -13.18 33.83 -13.66
C ALA A 10 -12.89 35.25 -13.16
N PHE A 11 -11.93 35.41 -12.26
CA PHE A 11 -11.47 36.73 -11.80
C PHE A 11 -10.77 37.50 -12.92
N ALA A 12 -9.90 36.84 -13.70
CA ALA A 12 -9.22 37.48 -14.84
C ALA A 12 -10.17 37.91 -15.97
N ASN A 13 -11.37 37.32 -16.03
CA ASN A 13 -12.43 37.69 -16.96
C ASN A 13 -13.46 38.65 -16.35
N ASP A 14 -13.17 39.24 -15.17
CA ASP A 14 -14.05 40.15 -14.42
C ASP A 14 -15.45 39.56 -14.11
N VAL A 15 -15.57 38.22 -14.08
CA VAL A 15 -16.83 37.52 -13.77
C VAL A 15 -17.08 37.49 -12.26
N ILE A 16 -16.02 37.56 -11.46
CA ILE A 16 -16.06 37.58 -10.00
C ILE A 16 -15.12 38.66 -9.46
N THR A 17 -15.42 39.15 -8.26
CA THR A 17 -14.60 40.15 -7.56
C THR A 17 -13.43 39.51 -6.80
N LEU A 18 -12.49 40.34 -6.35
CA LEU A 18 -11.34 39.89 -5.55
C LEU A 18 -11.79 39.25 -4.22
N ASP A 19 -12.84 39.80 -3.62
CA ASP A 19 -13.35 39.32 -2.33
C ASP A 19 -14.05 37.96 -2.49
N GLU A 20 -14.84 37.78 -3.56
CA GLU A 20 -15.43 36.48 -3.91
C GLU A 20 -14.34 35.44 -4.24
N LEU A 21 -13.26 35.83 -4.90
CA LEU A 21 -12.14 34.91 -5.17
C LEU A 21 -11.48 34.43 -3.87
N LYS A 22 -11.32 35.32 -2.88
CA LYS A 22 -10.75 34.96 -1.57
C LYS A 22 -11.65 34.02 -0.81
N GLU A 23 -12.95 34.32 -0.74
CA GLU A 23 -13.96 33.49 -0.08
C GLU A 23 -13.98 32.08 -0.69
N ARG A 24 -14.10 31.97 -2.02
CA ARG A 24 -14.09 30.68 -2.72
C ARG A 24 -12.80 29.89 -2.53
N THR A 25 -11.67 30.58 -2.39
CA THR A 25 -10.37 29.92 -2.16
C THR A 25 -10.21 29.48 -0.71
N ALA A 26 -10.79 30.21 0.25
CA ALA A 26 -10.81 29.83 1.65
C ALA A 26 -11.67 28.58 1.86
N ASP A 27 -12.89 28.58 1.33
CA ASP A 27 -13.80 27.41 1.36
C ASP A 27 -13.13 26.16 0.76
N ASP A 28 -12.49 26.31 -0.41
CA ASP A 28 -11.76 25.22 -1.07
C ASP A 28 -10.62 24.67 -0.18
N ASN A 29 -9.95 25.53 0.58
CA ASN A 29 -8.86 25.13 1.46
C ASN A 29 -9.38 24.44 2.73
N GLU A 30 -10.46 24.92 3.33
CA GLU A 30 -11.09 24.29 4.50
C GLU A 30 -11.58 22.88 4.16
N GLN A 31 -12.25 22.71 3.01
CA GLN A 31 -12.67 21.39 2.53
C GLN A 31 -11.48 20.43 2.32
N LEU A 32 -10.35 20.94 1.83
CA LEU A 32 -9.16 20.13 1.65
C LEU A 32 -8.58 19.69 2.99
N GLN A 33 -8.51 20.59 3.97
CA GLN A 33 -8.03 20.26 5.32
C GLN A 33 -8.93 19.23 6.00
N GLU A 34 -10.25 19.36 5.90
CA GLU A 34 -11.20 18.38 6.45
C GLU A 34 -11.02 17.00 5.82
N LEU A 35 -10.87 16.94 4.49
CA LEU A 35 -10.64 15.67 3.78
C LEU A 35 -9.28 15.06 4.10
N GLU A 36 -8.23 15.86 4.25
CA GLU A 36 -6.90 15.40 4.67
C GLU A 36 -6.94 14.84 6.08
N GLN A 37 -7.68 15.47 6.99
CA GLN A 37 -7.87 14.99 8.35
C GLN A 37 -8.66 13.66 8.39
N GLN A 38 -9.74 13.55 7.61
CA GLN A 38 -10.49 12.30 7.47
C GLN A 38 -9.63 11.17 6.88
N LEU A 39 -8.79 11.47 5.88
CA LEU A 39 -7.85 10.49 5.33
C LEU A 39 -6.82 10.05 6.36
N HIS A 40 -6.30 10.97 7.16
CA HIS A 40 -5.34 10.66 8.21
C HIS A 40 -5.95 9.76 9.28
N GLU A 41 -7.17 10.07 9.74
CA GLU A 41 -7.91 9.23 10.70
C GLU A 41 -8.25 7.83 10.16
N ILE A 42 -8.46 7.70 8.85
CA ILE A 42 -8.68 6.39 8.21
C ILE A 42 -7.36 5.62 8.12
N GLN A 43 -6.25 6.27 7.74
CA GLN A 43 -4.94 5.63 7.70
C GLN A 43 -4.48 5.13 9.06
N GLU A 44 -4.65 5.92 10.12
CA GLU A 44 -4.32 5.47 11.49
C GLU A 44 -5.18 4.26 11.92
N LYS A 45 -6.43 4.16 11.44
CA LYS A 45 -7.29 3.00 11.69
C LYS A 45 -6.95 1.78 10.84
N GLU A 46 -6.41 1.96 9.62
CA GLU A 46 -5.99 0.85 8.75
C GLU A 46 -4.66 0.22 9.19
N GLU A 47 -3.77 0.98 9.84
CA GLU A 47 -2.53 0.43 10.42
C GLU A 47 -2.80 -0.61 11.52
N ASP A 48 -3.93 -0.53 12.24
CA ASP A 48 -4.34 -1.54 13.22
C ASP A 48 -4.88 -2.85 12.60
N VAL A 49 -5.13 -2.88 11.28
CA VAL A 49 -5.69 -4.04 10.55
C VAL A 49 -4.59 -4.91 9.92
N SER A 50 -3.31 -4.60 10.12
CA SER A 50 -2.21 -5.49 9.70
C SER A 50 -2.19 -6.83 10.46
N ASN A 51 -2.95 -6.92 11.56
CA ASN A 51 -3.33 -8.19 12.18
C ASN A 51 -4.44 -8.85 11.35
N VAL A 52 -4.20 -9.10 10.06
CA VAL A 52 -4.96 -10.10 9.31
C VAL A 52 -4.66 -11.45 9.96
N ASP A 53 -5.34 -11.70 11.08
CA ASP A 53 -5.77 -12.98 11.62
C ASP A 53 -4.78 -14.14 11.37
N ILE A 54 -3.49 -13.91 11.62
CA ILE A 54 -2.40 -14.89 11.49
C ILE A 54 -2.74 -16.15 12.30
N LEU A 55 -3.45 -15.94 13.42
CA LEU A 55 -4.02 -17.00 14.26
C LEU A 55 -5.02 -17.87 13.50
N THR A 56 -5.94 -17.30 12.72
CA THR A 56 -6.92 -18.11 11.95
C THR A 56 -6.25 -18.90 10.83
N VAL A 57 -5.19 -18.37 10.23
CA VAL A 57 -4.45 -19.04 9.16
C VAL A 57 -3.62 -20.20 9.70
N THR A 58 -3.00 -20.02 10.86
CA THR A 58 -2.22 -21.08 11.53
C THR A 58 -3.12 -22.19 12.07
N GLU A 59 -4.27 -21.86 12.65
CA GLU A 59 -5.26 -22.84 13.14
C GLU A 59 -5.89 -23.66 12.00
N ASN A 60 -6.12 -23.05 10.84
CA ASN A 60 -6.76 -23.69 9.70
C ASN A 60 -5.79 -24.24 8.64
N TRP A 61 -4.48 -24.25 8.92
CA TRP A 61 -3.45 -24.70 7.97
C TRP A 61 -3.73 -26.10 7.40
N SER A 62 -4.29 -27.01 8.21
CA SER A 62 -4.61 -28.36 7.76
C SER A 62 -5.74 -28.42 6.72
N VAL A 63 -6.67 -27.46 6.75
CA VAL A 63 -7.88 -27.40 5.90
C VAL A 63 -7.63 -26.62 4.60
N LEU A 64 -6.62 -25.75 4.58
CA LEU A 64 -6.27 -24.95 3.40
C LEU A 64 -5.86 -25.82 2.21
N SER A 65 -6.31 -25.40 1.02
CA SER A 65 -5.90 -26.01 -0.25
C SER A 65 -4.41 -25.76 -0.51
N LYS A 66 -3.82 -26.51 -1.46
CA LYS A 66 -2.41 -26.31 -1.82
C LYS A 66 -2.15 -24.92 -2.40
N GLU A 67 -3.14 -24.36 -3.09
CA GLU A 67 -3.05 -23.01 -3.67
C GLU A 67 -3.10 -21.96 -2.58
N ASP A 68 -4.01 -22.11 -1.62
CA ASP A 68 -4.14 -21.18 -0.49
C ASP A 68 -2.90 -21.19 0.41
N LYS A 69 -2.30 -22.37 0.63
CA LYS A 69 -1.03 -22.51 1.37
C LYS A 69 0.12 -21.77 0.68
N LYS A 70 0.17 -21.81 -0.65
CA LYS A 70 1.19 -21.09 -1.42
C LYS A 70 1.01 -19.58 -1.27
N VAL A 71 -0.21 -19.10 -1.44
CA VAL A 71 -0.54 -17.68 -1.27
C VAL A 71 -0.24 -17.22 0.16
N THR A 72 -0.59 -18.05 1.15
CA THR A 72 -0.31 -17.76 2.56
C THR A 72 1.19 -17.58 2.82
N VAL A 73 2.02 -18.49 2.30
CA VAL A 73 3.48 -18.38 2.45
C VAL A 73 4.02 -17.16 1.70
N GLU A 74 3.49 -16.83 0.52
CA GLU A 74 3.88 -15.63 -0.23
C GLU A 74 3.52 -14.34 0.49
N VAL A 75 2.41 -14.32 1.26
CA VAL A 75 1.96 -13.15 2.02
C VAL A 75 2.69 -13.03 3.37
N LEU A 76 2.94 -14.13 4.07
CA LEU A 76 3.55 -14.12 5.41
C LEU A 76 5.07 -14.13 5.40
N ALA A 77 5.70 -14.72 4.38
CA ALA A 77 7.16 -14.80 4.31
C ALA A 77 7.73 -13.48 3.79
N GLU A 78 8.36 -12.71 4.68
CA GLU A 78 9.07 -11.48 4.35
C GLU A 78 10.31 -11.77 3.49
N LYS A 79 11.05 -12.83 3.85
CA LYS A 79 12.30 -13.19 3.16
C LYS A 79 12.61 -14.67 3.24
N ILE A 80 12.97 -15.28 2.11
CA ILE A 80 13.43 -16.67 2.05
C ILE A 80 14.90 -16.67 1.64
N ILE A 81 15.79 -17.14 2.52
CA ILE A 81 17.21 -17.32 2.22
C ILE A 81 17.39 -18.70 1.58
N VAL A 82 17.78 -18.70 0.31
CA VAL A 82 18.07 -19.93 -0.44
C VAL A 82 19.55 -20.02 -0.70
N ASN A 83 20.17 -21.09 -0.19
CA ASN A 83 21.56 -21.41 -0.45
C ASN A 83 21.67 -22.46 -1.56
N ALA A 84 22.78 -22.42 -2.29
CA ALA A 84 23.07 -23.36 -3.36
C ALA A 84 24.53 -23.83 -3.25
N GLU A 85 24.82 -25.03 -3.76
CA GLU A 85 26.20 -25.50 -3.87
C GLU A 85 27.07 -24.48 -4.64
N ASN A 86 28.18 -24.08 -4.04
CA ASN A 86 29.15 -23.18 -4.64
C ASN A 86 30.03 -23.93 -5.65
N GLY A 87 29.97 -23.51 -6.92
CA GLY A 87 30.81 -24.04 -7.99
C GLY A 87 30.42 -23.54 -9.38
N VAL A 88 31.41 -23.32 -10.24
CA VAL A 88 31.19 -23.07 -11.67
C VAL A 88 30.80 -24.41 -12.32
N MET A 89 29.51 -24.66 -12.46
CA MET A 89 29.02 -25.85 -13.17
C MET A 89 28.84 -25.57 -14.66
N GLY A 90 29.32 -26.48 -15.50
CA GLY A 90 29.10 -26.46 -16.95
C GLY A 90 27.62 -26.58 -17.32
N ARG A 91 27.27 -26.14 -18.54
CA ARG A 91 25.90 -26.12 -19.07
C ARG A 91 25.23 -27.50 -18.91
N GLY A 92 24.09 -27.54 -18.20
CA GLY A 92 23.21 -28.72 -18.12
C GLY A 92 23.14 -29.44 -16.77
N ARG A 93 23.97 -29.10 -15.78
CA ARG A 93 23.85 -29.68 -14.42
C ARG A 93 22.93 -28.85 -13.53
N LYS A 94 21.96 -29.52 -12.90
CA LYS A 94 21.07 -28.92 -11.89
C LYS A 94 21.86 -28.74 -10.59
N ARG A 95 21.82 -27.53 -10.02
CA ARG A 95 22.39 -27.27 -8.69
C ARG A 95 21.46 -27.83 -7.62
N LYS A 96 22.04 -28.40 -6.56
CA LYS A 96 21.29 -28.63 -5.34
C LYS A 96 21.13 -27.28 -4.64
N MET A 97 19.89 -26.97 -4.30
CA MET A 97 19.51 -25.79 -3.51
C MET A 97 18.81 -26.29 -2.27
N TRP A 98 19.00 -25.59 -1.17
CA TRP A 98 18.24 -25.79 0.05
C TRP A 98 17.87 -24.43 0.64
N ILE A 99 16.76 -24.42 1.37
CA ILE A 99 16.33 -23.25 2.12
C ILE A 99 17.13 -23.25 3.43
N ASP A 100 17.80 -22.14 3.71
CA ASP A 100 18.60 -21.96 4.91
C ASP A 100 17.73 -21.40 6.04
N ASP A 101 17.00 -20.33 5.73
CA ASP A 101 16.10 -19.66 6.68
C ASP A 101 14.91 -19.01 5.97
N ILE A 102 13.81 -18.91 6.69
CA ILE A 102 12.60 -18.19 6.28
C ILE A 102 12.26 -17.18 7.38
N PHE A 103 12.21 -15.90 7.02
CA PHE A 103 11.76 -14.82 7.87
C PHE A 103 10.29 -14.54 7.58
N PHE A 104 9.49 -14.44 8.63
CA PHE A 104 8.09 -14.07 8.59
C PHE A 104 7.92 -12.67 9.19
N LEU A 105 6.88 -11.96 8.74
CA LEU A 105 6.43 -10.67 9.28
C LEU A 105 6.19 -10.70 10.79
#